data_AF-A0A4U0YUQ5-F1
#
_entry.id   AF-A0A4U0YUQ5-F1
#
_cell.length_a   1.000
_cell.length_b   1.000
_cell.length_c   1.000
_cell.angle_alpha   90.00
_cell.angle_beta   90.00
_cell.angle_gamma   90.00
#
_symmetry.space_group_name_H-M   'P 1'
#
loop_
_entity.id
_entity.type
_entity.pdbx_description
1 polymer ?
#
loop_
_entity_poly.entity_id
_entity_poly.type
_entity_poly.pdbx_seq_one_letter_code
_entity_poly.pdbx_strand_id
1 'polypeptide(L)'
;MKWLSFLGALAFASPAAAERISASDLRRLPPADVVILGEVHDNPLHHQHQALAVAALRPSALVFEMLTPEKAEAVTPALRGDAEALSRALDWDNSGWPAFSMYHPILLAAPAAQVFGGDVPRDRLRLSVSDGAGA
;
A
#
# COMPACT_ATOMS: atom_id res chain seq x y z
N MET A 1 -61.38 14.03 -21.60
CA MET A 1 -60.33 13.42 -20.76
C MET A 1 -59.08 13.23 -21.61
N LYS A 2 -57.99 13.95 -21.33
CA LYS A 2 -56.70 13.79 -22.03
C LYS A 2 -55.83 12.84 -21.19
N TRP A 3 -55.46 11.70 -21.75
CA TRP A 3 -54.55 10.75 -21.11
C TRP A 3 -53.13 11.25 -21.36
N LEU A 4 -52.42 11.65 -20.30
CA LEU A 4 -50.98 11.90 -20.37
C LEU A 4 -50.27 10.54 -20.24
N SER A 5 -49.70 10.05 -21.33
CA SER A 5 -48.78 8.91 -21.29
C SER A 5 -47.45 9.39 -20.72
N PHE A 6 -47.11 8.95 -19.49
CA PHE A 6 -45.76 9.07 -18.97
C PHE A 6 -44.86 8.06 -19.70
N LEU A 7 -43.95 8.55 -20.56
CA LEU A 7 -42.80 7.76 -20.97
C LEU A 7 -41.85 7.69 -19.77
N GLY A 8 -41.82 6.54 -19.09
CA GLY A 8 -40.80 6.26 -18.08
C GLY A 8 -39.44 6.17 -18.75
N ALA A 9 -38.52 7.06 -18.37
CA ALA A 9 -37.11 6.94 -18.75
C ALA A 9 -36.52 5.72 -18.04
N LEU A 10 -36.25 4.65 -18.79
CA LEU A 10 -35.49 3.51 -18.30
C LEU A 10 -34.01 3.93 -18.26
N ALA A 11 -33.50 4.22 -17.07
CA ALA A 11 -32.08 4.43 -16.86
C ALA A 11 -31.37 3.07 -16.97
N PHE A 12 -30.68 2.82 -18.10
CA PHE A 12 -29.78 1.68 -18.22
C PHE A 12 -28.52 1.95 -17.39
N ALA A 13 -28.44 1.35 -16.20
CA ALA A 13 -27.18 1.23 -15.49
C ALA A 13 -26.30 0.23 -16.27
N SER A 14 -25.33 0.75 -17.03
CA SER A 14 -24.28 -0.11 -17.59
C SER A 14 -23.39 -0.60 -16.45
N PRO A 15 -23.04 -1.89 -16.38
CA PRO A 15 -22.05 -2.33 -15.42
C PRO A 15 -20.76 -1.56 -15.71
N ALA A 16 -20.23 -0.87 -14.69
CA ALA A 16 -18.88 -0.36 -14.74
C ALA A 16 -17.96 -1.59 -14.77
N ALA A 17 -17.56 -2.03 -15.97
CA ALA A 17 -16.57 -3.07 -16.12
C ALA A 17 -15.22 -2.49 -15.72
N ALA A 18 -14.81 -2.74 -14.48
CA ALA A 18 -13.43 -2.51 -14.08
C ALA A 18 -12.56 -3.55 -14.80
N GLU A 19 -11.68 -3.09 -15.68
CA GLU A 19 -10.68 -3.95 -16.31
C GLU A 19 -9.70 -4.45 -15.23
N ARG A 20 -9.33 -5.72 -15.30
CA ARG A 20 -8.35 -6.29 -14.39
C ARG A 20 -6.98 -5.68 -14.69
N ILE A 21 -6.38 -5.03 -13.70
CA ILE A 21 -4.98 -4.59 -13.76
C ILE A 21 -4.07 -5.83 -13.82
N SER A 22 -3.30 -5.96 -14.90
CA SER A 22 -2.30 -7.00 -15.06
C SER A 22 -0.94 -6.58 -14.48
N ALA A 23 -0.04 -7.53 -14.28
CA ALA A 23 1.33 -7.23 -13.87
C ALA A 23 2.07 -6.32 -14.88
N SER A 24 1.67 -6.36 -16.16
CA SER A 24 2.24 -5.51 -17.20
C SER A 24 1.78 -4.05 -17.10
N ASP A 25 0.57 -3.82 -16.58
CA ASP A 25 0.00 -2.49 -16.41
C ASP A 25 0.67 -1.73 -15.26
N LEU A 26 1.14 -2.45 -14.25
CA LEU A 26 1.91 -1.89 -13.12
C LEU A 26 3.22 -1.20 -13.55
N ARG A 27 3.72 -1.53 -14.75
CA ARG A 27 4.91 -0.87 -15.33
C ARG A 27 4.58 0.48 -15.99
N ARG A 28 3.30 0.81 -16.14
CA ARG A 28 2.78 2.00 -16.84
C ARG A 28 1.61 2.61 -16.06
N LEU A 29 1.77 2.75 -14.75
CA LEU A 29 0.79 3.44 -13.93
C LEU A 29 0.69 4.92 -14.34
N PRO A 30 -0.51 5.51 -14.35
CA PRO A 30 -0.68 6.93 -14.63
C PRO A 30 0.07 7.77 -13.59
N PRO A 31 0.55 8.96 -13.96
CA PRO A 31 1.20 9.85 -13.02
C PRO A 31 0.20 10.29 -11.94
N ALA A 32 0.64 10.24 -10.69
CA ALA A 32 -0.09 10.72 -9.53
C ALA A 32 0.92 11.19 -8.47
N ASP A 33 0.55 12.18 -7.67
CA ASP A 33 1.38 12.62 -6.55
C ASP A 33 1.46 11.56 -5.44
N VAL A 34 0.39 10.77 -5.29
CA VAL A 34 0.27 9.67 -4.33
C VAL A 34 -0.34 8.46 -5.02
N VAL A 35 0.28 7.29 -4.82
CA VAL A 35 -0.22 6.00 -5.29
C VAL A 35 -0.36 5.07 -4.07
N ILE A 36 -1.55 4.48 -3.90
CA ILE A 36 -1.83 3.51 -2.85
C ILE A 36 -1.84 2.11 -3.46
N LEU A 37 -0.96 1.23 -2.98
CA LEU A 37 -0.84 -0.15 -3.46
C LEU A 37 -1.35 -1.12 -2.40
N GLY A 38 -2.60 -1.58 -2.53
CA GLY A 38 -3.19 -2.54 -1.61
C GLY A 38 -2.64 -3.96 -1.78
N GLU A 39 -2.71 -4.75 -0.71
CA GLU A 39 -2.27 -6.15 -0.69
C GLU A 39 -3.23 -7.06 0.08
N VAL A 40 -3.02 -8.36 -0.10
CA VAL A 40 -3.46 -9.39 0.84
C VAL A 40 -2.15 -9.88 1.44
N HIS A 41 -1.96 -9.71 2.75
CA HIS A 41 -0.62 -9.73 3.35
C HIS A 41 0.13 -11.05 3.10
N ASP A 42 -0.56 -12.19 3.15
CA ASP A 42 0.03 -13.51 2.95
C ASP A 42 0.15 -13.93 1.47
N ASN A 43 -0.20 -13.05 0.53
CA ASN A 43 -0.13 -13.35 -0.91
C ASN A 43 1.20 -12.88 -1.52
N PRO A 44 2.15 -13.79 -1.82
CA PRO A 44 3.47 -13.41 -2.33
C PRO A 44 3.43 -12.71 -3.70
N LEU A 45 2.38 -12.92 -4.51
CA LEU A 45 2.26 -12.24 -5.80
C LEU A 45 1.96 -10.74 -5.63
N HIS A 46 1.25 -10.35 -4.57
CA HIS A 46 0.95 -8.93 -4.31
C HIS A 46 2.24 -8.16 -3.98
N HIS A 47 3.11 -8.74 -3.16
CA HIS A 47 4.44 -8.19 -2.84
C HIS A 47 5.34 -8.05 -4.06
N GLN A 48 5.36 -9.06 -4.94
CA GLN A 48 6.09 -8.99 -6.20
C GLN A 48 5.56 -7.88 -7.11
N HIS A 49 4.23 -7.74 -7.20
CA HIS A 49 3.57 -6.69 -7.96
C HIS A 49 3.85 -5.29 -7.41
N GLN A 50 3.87 -5.12 -6.09
CA GLN A 50 4.27 -3.86 -5.45
C GLN A 50 5.71 -3.50 -5.78
N ALA A 51 6.66 -4.44 -5.69
CA ALA A 51 8.04 -4.20 -6.08
C ALA A 51 8.16 -3.77 -7.56
N LEU A 52 7.38 -4.40 -8.47
CA LEU A 52 7.31 -3.99 -9.87
C LEU A 52 6.77 -2.56 -10.05
N ALA A 53 5.68 -2.23 -9.35
CA ALA A 53 5.07 -0.91 -9.41
C ALA A 53 6.02 0.16 -8.84
N VAL A 54 6.63 -0.09 -7.69
CA VAL A 54 7.60 0.82 -7.05
C VAL A 54 8.80 1.09 -7.96
N ALA A 55 9.35 0.06 -8.60
CA ALA A 55 10.45 0.21 -9.55
C ALA A 55 10.06 1.07 -10.77
N ALA A 56 8.81 0.98 -11.24
CA ALA A 56 8.31 1.78 -12.35
C ALA A 56 8.04 3.24 -11.95
N LEU A 57 7.43 3.44 -10.78
CA LEU A 57 7.07 4.76 -10.26
C LEU A 57 8.29 5.59 -9.84
N ARG A 58 9.34 4.94 -9.31
CA ARG A 58 10.53 5.58 -8.73
C ARG A 58 10.16 6.70 -7.74
N PRO A 59 9.36 6.40 -6.70
CA PRO A 59 8.86 7.42 -5.79
C PRO A 59 9.99 8.03 -4.96
N SER A 60 9.79 9.27 -4.50
CA SER A 60 10.68 9.91 -3.53
C SER A 60 10.47 9.40 -2.11
N ALA A 61 9.31 8.81 -1.82
CA ALA A 61 8.95 8.26 -0.52
C ALA A 61 8.16 6.95 -0.62
N LEU A 62 8.34 6.07 0.35
CA LEU A 62 7.52 4.88 0.57
C LEU A 62 6.92 4.94 1.98
N VAL A 63 5.64 4.60 2.10
CA VAL A 63 4.95 4.50 3.39
C VAL A 63 4.54 3.04 3.58
N PHE A 64 4.98 2.42 4.68
CA PHE A 64 4.69 1.02 4.98
C PHE A 64 3.74 0.93 6.18
N GLU A 65 2.56 0.33 5.98
CA GLU A 65 1.61 0.03 7.07
C GLU A 65 2.26 -0.81 8.18
N MET A 66 3.19 -1.69 7.83
CA MET A 66 3.85 -2.61 8.74
C MET A 66 4.83 -1.93 9.72
N LEU A 67 5.15 -0.65 9.50
CA LEU A 67 6.16 0.08 10.25
C LEU A 67 5.51 1.22 11.04
N THR A 68 5.87 1.36 12.32
CA THR A 68 5.65 2.61 13.05
C THR A 68 6.61 3.69 12.53
N PRO A 69 6.33 4.98 12.77
CA PRO A 69 7.27 6.05 12.44
C PRO A 69 8.69 5.80 12.98
N GLU A 70 8.80 5.31 14.22
CA GLU A 70 10.08 5.01 14.87
C GLU A 70 10.80 3.84 14.21
N LYS A 71 10.07 2.77 13.84
CA LYS A 71 10.67 1.63 13.13
C LYS A 71 11.16 2.01 11.74
N ALA A 72 10.48 2.93 11.06
CA ALA A 72 10.88 3.40 9.73
C ALA A 72 12.25 4.11 9.74
N GLU A 73 12.65 4.73 10.86
CA GLU A 73 13.97 5.34 11.01
C GLU A 73 15.13 4.33 10.91
N ALA A 74 14.88 3.05 11.22
CA ALA A 74 15.87 1.99 11.08
C ALA A 74 16.20 1.67 9.60
N VAL A 75 15.35 2.09 8.65
CA VAL A 75 15.53 1.84 7.21
C VAL A 75 16.53 2.82 6.58
N THR A 76 17.78 2.69 6.97
CA THR A 76 18.89 3.51 6.47
C THR A 76 19.47 2.96 5.15
N PRO A 77 20.14 3.79 4.32
CA PRO A 77 20.83 3.31 3.13
C PRO A 77 21.84 2.18 3.40
N ALA A 78 22.49 2.19 4.57
CA ALA A 78 23.47 1.18 4.97
C ALA A 78 22.82 -0.17 5.30
N LEU A 79 21.63 -0.17 5.93
CA LEU A 79 20.92 -1.39 6.30
C LEU A 79 19.99 -1.90 5.20
N ARG A 80 19.50 -1.03 4.31
CA ARG A 80 18.48 -1.37 3.31
C ARG A 80 18.86 -2.56 2.42
N GLY A 81 20.13 -2.69 2.07
CA GLY A 81 20.64 -3.77 1.23
C GLY A 81 20.79 -5.12 1.95
N ASP A 82 20.85 -5.12 3.28
CA ASP A 82 21.04 -6.33 4.10
C ASP A 82 19.69 -6.77 4.68
N ALA A 83 19.08 -7.77 4.03
CA ALA A 83 17.76 -8.27 4.41
C ALA A 83 17.72 -8.75 5.87
N GLU A 84 18.77 -9.44 6.33
CA GLU A 84 18.78 -10.01 7.67
C GLU A 84 19.02 -8.93 8.72
N ALA A 85 19.99 -8.04 8.49
CA ALA A 85 20.27 -6.94 9.43
C ALA A 85 19.09 -5.98 9.53
N LEU A 86 18.43 -5.68 8.40
CA LEU A 86 17.25 -4.84 8.41
C LEU A 86 16.07 -5.52 9.11
N SER A 87 15.80 -6.80 8.83
CA SER A 87 14.75 -7.56 9.51
C SER A 87 14.92 -7.50 11.04
N ARG A 88 16.15 -7.70 11.52
CA ARG A 88 16.49 -7.59 12.94
C ARG A 88 16.28 -6.17 13.48
N ALA A 89 16.72 -5.15 12.76
CA ALA A 89 16.57 -3.76 13.17
C ALA A 89 15.09 -3.32 13.26
N LEU A 90 14.23 -3.92 12.44
CA LEU A 90 12.78 -3.69 12.45
C LEU A 90 12.02 -4.54 13.48
N ASP A 91 12.70 -5.46 14.16
CA ASP A 91 12.09 -6.47 15.02
C ASP A 91 10.98 -7.23 14.29
N TRP A 92 11.27 -7.66 13.05
CA TRP A 92 10.24 -8.16 12.13
C TRP A 92 9.62 -9.47 12.59
N ASP A 93 10.43 -10.39 13.11
CA ASP A 93 9.97 -11.72 13.54
C ASP A 93 8.94 -11.64 14.69
N ASN A 94 8.94 -10.55 15.47
CA ASN A 94 7.99 -10.30 16.56
C ASN A 94 6.81 -9.41 16.14
N SER A 95 6.73 -9.01 14.87
CA SER A 95 5.71 -8.07 14.39
C SER A 95 4.34 -8.72 14.13
N GLY A 96 4.31 -10.02 13.85
CA GLY A 96 3.12 -10.74 13.40
C GLY A 96 2.82 -10.62 11.91
N TRP A 97 3.62 -9.85 11.16
CA TRP A 97 3.53 -9.79 9.70
C TRP A 97 4.14 -11.03 9.04
N PRO A 98 3.73 -11.37 7.80
CA PRO A 98 4.37 -12.39 6.98
C PRO A 98 5.89 -12.17 6.81
N ALA A 99 6.58 -13.18 6.29
CA ALA A 99 8.04 -13.20 6.22
C ALA A 99 8.63 -11.94 5.57
N PHE A 100 9.65 -11.34 6.19
CA PHE A 100 10.29 -10.11 5.69
C PHE A 100 10.82 -10.24 4.26
N SER A 101 11.17 -11.45 3.82
CA SER A 101 11.60 -11.74 2.46
C SER A 101 10.55 -11.40 1.39
N MET A 102 9.27 -11.30 1.76
CA MET A 102 8.21 -10.82 0.88
C MET A 102 8.28 -9.29 0.70
N TYR A 103 8.59 -8.56 1.78
CA TYR A 103 8.59 -7.10 1.84
C TYR A 103 9.91 -6.45 1.37
N HIS A 104 11.05 -7.10 1.65
CA HIS A 104 12.38 -6.57 1.33
C HIS A 104 12.57 -6.16 -0.14
N PRO A 105 12.07 -6.92 -1.14
CA PRO A 105 12.15 -6.50 -2.55
C PRO A 105 11.49 -5.15 -2.85
N ILE A 106 10.44 -4.75 -2.11
CA ILE A 106 9.75 -3.47 -2.29
C ILE A 106 10.67 -2.32 -1.86
N LEU A 107 11.41 -2.49 -0.76
CA LEU A 107 12.40 -1.52 -0.29
C LEU A 107 13.59 -1.38 -1.26
N LEU A 108 14.01 -2.48 -1.87
CA LEU A 108 15.08 -2.48 -2.87
C LEU A 108 14.65 -1.83 -4.20
N ALA A 109 13.35 -1.88 -4.54
CA ALA A 109 12.84 -1.33 -5.79
C ALA A 109 12.94 0.21 -5.88
N ALA A 110 13.04 0.92 -4.74
CA ALA A 110 13.30 2.35 -4.68
C ALA A 110 14.40 2.68 -3.63
N PRO A 111 15.68 2.44 -3.95
CA PRO A 111 16.77 2.56 -2.98
C PRO A 111 17.03 4.00 -2.52
N ALA A 112 16.57 5.00 -3.27
CA ALA A 112 16.69 6.42 -2.92
C ALA A 112 15.45 6.97 -2.17
N ALA A 113 14.35 6.21 -2.08
CA ALA A 113 13.13 6.68 -1.44
C ALA A 113 13.32 6.80 0.08
N GLN A 114 12.81 7.88 0.66
CA GLN A 114 12.65 7.96 2.11
C GLN A 114 11.55 7.00 2.56
N VAL A 115 11.74 6.30 3.69
CA VAL A 115 10.76 5.34 4.20
C VAL A 115 10.08 5.94 5.42
N PHE A 116 8.76 5.83 5.45
CA PHE A 116 7.91 6.29 6.54
C PHE A 116 7.05 5.13 7.06
N GLY A 117 6.74 5.19 8.36
CA GLY A 117 5.81 4.27 8.99
C GLY A 117 4.37 4.76 8.82
N GLY A 118 3.50 3.87 8.38
CA GLY A 118 2.06 4.09 8.29
C GLY A 118 1.28 3.48 9.45
N ASP A 119 1.92 2.66 10.30
CA ASP A 119 1.27 2.07 11.47
C ASP A 119 0.92 3.16 12.48
N VAL A 120 -0.28 3.07 13.03
CA VAL A 120 -0.73 3.97 14.09
C VAL A 120 -0.29 3.37 15.42
N PRO A 121 0.48 4.10 16.26
CA PRO A 121 0.86 3.62 17.58
C PRO A 121 -0.33 3.09 18.38
N ARG A 122 -0.16 1.97 19.09
CA ARG A 122 -1.27 1.25 19.74
C ARG A 122 -2.08 2.10 20.72
N ASP A 123 -1.42 3.04 21.40
CA ASP A 123 -2.05 4.03 22.27
C ASP A 123 -2.99 4.95 21.48
N ARG A 124 -2.55 5.47 20.32
CA ARG A 124 -3.39 6.26 19.41
C ARG A 124 -4.52 5.44 18.78
N LEU A 125 -4.24 4.21 18.36
CA LEU A 125 -5.28 3.30 17.83
C LEU A 125 -6.37 3.08 18.88
N ARG A 126 -6.00 2.90 20.14
CA ARG A 126 -6.97 2.71 21.24
C ARG A 126 -7.82 3.97 21.48
N LEU A 127 -7.22 5.15 21.44
CA LEU A 127 -7.95 6.42 21.53
C LEU A 127 -8.90 6.60 20.34
N SER A 128 -8.52 6.14 19.15
CA SER A 128 -9.40 6.26 17.96
C SER A 128 -10.71 5.48 18.09
N VAL A 129 -10.72 4.40 18.86
CA VAL A 129 -11.92 3.58 19.12
C VAL A 129 -12.87 4.28 20.11
N SER A 130 -12.33 5.03 21.08
CA SER A 130 -13.14 5.73 22.08
C SER A 130 -13.53 7.15 21.68
N ASP A 131 -12.61 7.88 21.05
CA ASP A 131 -12.66 9.34 20.86
C ASP A 131 -12.79 9.73 19.37
N GLY A 132 -12.80 8.73 18.49
CA GLY A 132 -12.94 8.88 17.04
C GLY A 132 -11.62 8.98 16.28
N ALA A 133 -11.68 8.87 14.95
CA ALA A 133 -10.50 8.71 14.08
C ALA A 133 -9.47 9.88 14.08
N GLY A 134 -9.77 11.00 14.76
CA GLY A 134 -8.87 12.15 14.88
C GLY A 134 -8.14 12.28 16.21
N ALA A 135 -8.27 11.30 17.11
CA ALA A 135 -7.73 11.31 18.47
C ALA A 135 -6.25 10.89 18.57
#